data_AF-A0A349DNF5-F1
#
_entry.id   AF-A0A349DNF5-F1
#
_cell.length_a   1.000
_cell.length_b   1.000
_cell.length_c   1.000
_cell.angle_alpha   90.00
_cell.angle_beta   90.00
_cell.angle_gamma   90.00
#
_symmetry.space_group_name_H-M   'P 1'
#
loop_
_entity.id
_entity.type
_entity.pdbx_description
1 polymer ?
#
loop_
_entity_poly.entity_id
_entity_poly.type
_entity_poly.pdbx_seq_one_letter_code
_entity_poly.pdbx_strand_id
1 'polypeptide(L)'
;MNINTLKKEIIRAYQVIYFHQEQEKKRRGCPMDQHSLEKRRKKLRKIIQETALSNDLNFLKADFHRCEGYFQLHPEARQIKLVSNYAMTSNENSLKSFRNVLKSIFNS
;
A
#
# COMPACT_ATOMS: atom_id res chain seq x y z
N MET A 1 -2.49 -5.96 18.01
CA MET A 1 -2.04 -4.84 17.15
C MET A 1 -3.09 -3.75 17.11
N ASN A 2 -2.71 -2.47 17.12
CA ASN A 2 -3.66 -1.35 17.02
C ASN A 2 -4.25 -1.29 15.60
N ILE A 3 -5.58 -1.29 15.48
CA ILE A 3 -6.29 -1.23 14.19
C ILE A 3 -5.86 0.00 13.36
N ASN A 4 -5.54 1.12 14.00
CA ASN A 4 -5.06 2.32 13.32
C ASN A 4 -3.68 2.13 12.71
N THR A 5 -2.81 1.33 13.34
CA THR A 5 -1.52 0.94 12.76
C THR A 5 -1.73 0.05 11.54
N LEU A 6 -2.63 -0.94 11.63
CA LEU A 6 -2.95 -1.81 10.50
C LEU A 6 -3.43 -1.01 9.28
N LYS A 7 -4.37 -0.09 9.49
CA LYS A 7 -4.89 0.80 8.44
C LYS A 7 -3.77 1.60 7.76
N LYS A 8 -2.88 2.20 8.55
CA LYS A 8 -1.75 2.98 8.03
C LYS A 8 -0.82 2.13 7.16
N GLU A 9 -0.51 0.91 7.59
CA GLU A 9 0.37 0.02 6.82
C GLU A 9 -0.30 -0.46 5.52
N ILE A 10 -1.59 -0.77 5.54
CA ILE A 10 -2.35 -1.16 4.33
C ILE A 10 -2.40 0.01 3.33
N ILE A 11 -2.73 1.21 3.80
CA ILE A 11 -2.78 2.43 2.97
C ILE A 11 -1.41 2.66 2.32
N ARG A 12 -0.34 2.60 3.12
CA ARG A 12 1.04 2.75 2.64
C ARG A 12 1.37 1.69 1.60
N ALA A 13 1.02 0.43 1.86
CA ALA A 13 1.29 -0.67 0.96
C ALA A 13 0.61 -0.46 -0.40
N TYR A 14 -0.67 -0.12 -0.41
CA TYR A 14 -1.39 0.17 -1.66
C TYR A 14 -0.80 1.36 -2.44
N GLN A 15 -0.33 2.40 -1.74
CA GLN A 15 0.38 3.51 -2.39
C GLN A 15 1.68 3.03 -3.05
N VAL A 16 2.50 2.25 -2.34
CA VAL A 16 3.75 1.69 -2.88
C VAL A 16 3.47 0.80 -4.09
N ILE A 17 2.49 -0.10 -3.97
CA ILE A 17 2.07 -1.00 -5.06
C ILE A 17 1.66 -0.20 -6.29
N TYR A 18 0.85 0.84 -6.09
CA TYR A 18 0.44 1.74 -7.17
C TYR A 18 1.68 2.33 -7.88
N PHE A 19 2.62 2.92 -7.13
CA PHE A 19 3.83 3.51 -7.73
C PHE A 19 4.69 2.49 -8.45
N HIS A 20 4.86 1.30 -7.88
CA HIS A 20 5.59 0.22 -8.54
C HIS A 20 4.98 -0.10 -9.90
N GLN A 21 3.66 -0.30 -9.96
CA GLN A 21 2.98 -0.60 -11.21
C GLN A 21 3.10 0.52 -12.24
N GLU A 22 3.10 1.79 -11.81
CA GLU A 22 3.34 2.92 -12.70
C GLU A 22 4.78 2.91 -13.27
N GLN A 23 5.78 2.63 -12.43
CA GLN A 23 7.17 2.51 -12.87
C GLN A 23 7.37 1.35 -13.85
N GLU A 24 6.79 0.18 -13.54
CA GLU A 24 6.86 -1.01 -14.40
C GLU A 24 6.21 -0.78 -15.76
N LYS A 25 5.05 -0.11 -15.81
CA LYS A 25 4.41 0.24 -17.09
C LYS A 25 5.25 1.19 -17.93
N LYS A 26 5.86 2.20 -17.30
CA LYS A 26 6.79 3.12 -17.97
C LYS A 26 8.01 2.38 -18.53
N ARG A 27 8.61 1.47 -17.75
CA ARG A 27 9.74 0.63 -18.17
C ARG A 27 9.43 -0.24 -19.38
N ARG A 28 8.20 -0.77 -19.46
CA ARG A 28 7.74 -1.60 -20.59
C ARG A 28 7.40 -0.80 -21.85
N GLY A 29 7.59 0.52 -21.85
CA GLY A 29 7.24 1.37 -22.99
C GLY A 29 5.72 1.47 -23.22
N CYS A 30 4.91 1.18 -22.21
CA CYS A 30 3.45 1.29 -22.26
C CYS A 30 2.99 2.50 -21.43
N PRO A 31 3.19 3.74 -21.90
CA PRO A 31 2.67 4.91 -21.20
C PRO A 31 1.14 4.81 -21.14
N MET A 32 0.59 4.95 -19.94
CA MET A 32 -0.86 5.05 -19.80
C MET A 32 -1.33 6.42 -20.25
N ASP A 33 -2.44 6.43 -20.99
CA ASP A 33 -3.16 7.64 -21.28
C ASP A 33 -3.68 8.28 -19.97
N GLN A 34 -3.97 9.58 -20.06
CA GLN A 34 -4.38 10.38 -18.91
C GLN A 34 -5.67 9.86 -18.25
N HIS A 35 -6.61 9.34 -19.05
CA HIS A 35 -7.86 8.80 -18.52
C HIS A 35 -7.63 7.51 -17.71
N SER A 36 -6.78 6.61 -18.20
CA SER A 36 -6.36 5.40 -17.49
C SER A 36 -5.66 5.72 -16.16
N LEU A 37 -4.81 6.75 -16.15
CA LEU A 37 -4.13 7.23 -14.94
C LEU A 37 -5.14 7.75 -13.91
N GLU A 38 -6.10 8.57 -14.32
CA GLU A 38 -7.14 9.11 -13.44
C GLU A 38 -8.02 8.01 -12.86
N LYS A 39 -8.42 7.02 -13.67
CA LYS A 39 -9.20 5.87 -13.21
C LYS A 39 -8.46 5.07 -12.15
N ARG A 40 -7.16 4.83 -12.34
CA ARG A 40 -6.32 4.13 -11.34
C ARG A 40 -6.14 4.94 -10.06
N ARG A 41 -5.91 6.25 -10.17
CA ARG A 41 -5.87 7.16 -9.01
C ARG A 41 -7.17 7.16 -8.23
N LYS A 42 -8.32 7.21 -8.91
CA LYS A 42 -9.65 7.14 -8.28
C LYS A 42 -9.85 5.81 -7.55
N LYS A 43 -9.41 4.69 -8.15
CA LYS A 43 -9.44 3.37 -7.49
C LYS A 43 -8.56 3.34 -6.23
N LEU A 44 -7.34 3.87 -6.30
CA LEU A 44 -6.46 3.97 -5.13
C LEU A 44 -7.10 4.79 -4.00
N ARG A 45 -7.65 5.97 -4.32
CA ARG A 45 -8.35 6.82 -3.33
C ARG A 45 -9.50 6.08 -2.65
N LYS A 46 -10.30 5.34 -3.42
CA LYS A 46 -11.41 4.55 -2.89
C LYS A 46 -10.92 3.49 -1.89
N ILE A 47 -9.88 2.72 -2.25
CA ILE A 47 -9.29 1.71 -1.36
C ILE A 47 -8.76 2.34 -0.06
N ILE A 48 -8.06 3.49 -0.16
CA ILE A 48 -7.55 4.22 1.00
C ILE A 48 -8.70 4.67 1.92
N GLN A 49 -9.77 5.21 1.34
CA GLN A 49 -10.94 5.66 2.09
C GLN A 49 -11.65 4.48 2.78
N GLU A 50 -11.87 3.38 2.08
CA GLU A 50 -12.46 2.15 2.62
C GLU A 50 -11.61 1.59 3.78
N THR A 51 -10.29 1.55 3.61
CA THR A 51 -9.36 1.11 4.66
C THR A 51 -9.40 2.03 5.87
N ALA A 52 -9.39 3.36 5.66
CA ALA A 52 -9.38 4.34 6.74
C ALA A 52 -10.65 4.26 7.60
N LEU A 53 -11.81 4.10 6.95
CA LEU A 53 -13.12 4.06 7.61
C LEU A 53 -13.49 2.67 8.16
N SER A 54 -12.89 1.59 7.66
CA SER A 54 -13.25 0.23 8.06
C SER A 54 -12.88 -0.07 9.52
N ASN A 55 -13.79 -0.63 10.31
CA ASN A 55 -13.47 -1.19 11.62
C ASN A 55 -13.49 -2.73 11.62
N ASP A 56 -13.66 -3.34 10.44
CA ASP A 56 -13.65 -4.79 10.25
C ASP A 56 -12.21 -5.29 10.19
N LEU A 57 -11.79 -5.95 11.27
CA LEU A 57 -10.44 -6.48 11.40
C LEU A 57 -10.14 -7.61 10.39
N ASN A 58 -11.14 -8.43 10.05
CA ASN A 58 -10.94 -9.54 9.09
C ASN A 58 -10.75 -8.99 7.69
N PHE A 59 -11.54 -7.99 7.30
CA PHE A 59 -11.33 -7.24 6.07
C PHE A 59 -9.92 -6.64 6.01
N LEU A 60 -9.48 -5.95 7.06
CA LEU A 60 -8.16 -5.31 7.11
C LEU A 60 -7.03 -6.35 7.04
N LYS A 61 -7.14 -7.48 7.75
CA LYS A 61 -6.16 -8.58 7.67
C LYS A 61 -6.08 -9.15 6.25
N ALA A 62 -7.22 -9.37 5.60
CA ALA A 62 -7.26 -9.87 4.23
C ALA A 62 -6.61 -8.89 3.24
N ASP A 63 -6.86 -7.59 3.38
CA ASP A 63 -6.24 -6.57 2.54
C ASP A 63 -4.72 -6.48 2.76
N PHE A 64 -4.29 -6.60 4.00
CA PHE A 64 -2.87 -6.67 4.33
C PHE A 64 -2.18 -7.88 3.71
N HIS A 65 -2.83 -9.06 3.74
CA HIS A 65 -2.34 -10.26 3.04
C HIS A 65 -2.22 -10.08 1.53
N ARG A 66 -3.20 -9.43 0.88
CA ARG A 66 -3.12 -9.14 -0.56
C ARG A 66 -1.91 -8.28 -0.87
N CYS A 67 -1.65 -7.26 -0.04
CA CYS A 67 -0.48 -6.41 -0.19
C CYS A 67 0.82 -7.19 -0.03
N GLU A 68 0.90 -8.07 0.96
CA GLU A 68 2.06 -8.95 1.16
C GLU A 68 2.28 -9.91 -0.01
N GLY A 69 1.22 -10.52 -0.55
CA GLY A 69 1.32 -11.38 -1.72
C GLY A 69 1.93 -10.63 -2.92
N TYR A 70 1.54 -9.37 -3.12
CA TYR A 70 2.18 -8.53 -4.13
C TYR A 70 3.68 -8.32 -3.85
N PHE A 71 4.06 -8.02 -2.60
CA PHE A 71 5.46 -7.81 -2.24
C PHE A 71 6.32 -9.08 -2.20
N GLN A 72 5.71 -10.26 -2.14
CA GLN A 72 6.40 -11.54 -2.33
C GLN A 72 6.73 -11.74 -3.82
N LEU A 73 5.83 -11.35 -4.72
CA LEU A 73 6.05 -11.39 -6.17
C LEU A 73 6.98 -10.28 -6.66
N HIS A 74 6.92 -9.12 -6.01
CA HIS A 74 7.69 -7.91 -6.36
C HIS A 74 8.45 -7.38 -5.13
N PRO A 75 9.49 -8.10 -4.67
CA PRO A 75 10.28 -7.69 -3.50
C PRO A 75 10.95 -6.32 -3.70
N GLU A 76 11.30 -5.96 -4.93
CA GLU A 76 11.84 -4.66 -5.32
C GLU A 76 10.90 -3.49 -4.97
N ALA A 77 9.58 -3.72 -4.99
CA ALA A 77 8.60 -2.69 -4.65
C ALA A 77 8.71 -2.25 -3.18
N ARG A 78 9.18 -3.12 -2.27
CA ARG A 78 9.37 -2.78 -0.85
C ARG A 78 10.39 -1.66 -0.63
N GLN A 79 11.29 -1.43 -1.59
CA GLN A 79 12.33 -0.40 -1.51
C GLN A 79 11.84 0.98 -1.98
N ILE A 80 10.65 1.06 -2.57
CA ILE A 80 10.08 2.34 -3.01
C ILE A 80 9.83 3.23 -1.80
N LYS A 81 10.58 4.32 -1.74
CA LYS A 81 10.31 5.41 -0.81
C LYS A 81 9.18 6.25 -1.39
N LEU A 82 8.06 6.28 -0.69
CA LEU A 82 7.02 7.28 -0.95
C LEU A 82 7.63 8.65 -0.63
N VAL A 83 7.81 9.50 -1.64
CA VAL A 83 8.24 10.88 -1.43
C VAL A 83 7.17 11.58 -0.58
N SER A 84 7.58 12.31 0.45
CA SER A 84 6.73 13.03 1.42
C SER A 84 5.53 13.77 0.81
N ASN A 85 5.61 14.21 -0.45
CA ASN A 85 4.49 14.87 -1.15
C ASN A 85 3.30 13.95 -1.50
N TYR A 86 3.45 12.63 -1.42
CA TYR A 86 2.32 11.67 -1.47
C TYR A 86 1.90 11.18 -0.08
N ALA A 87 2.59 11.63 0.96
CA ALA A 87 2.14 11.46 2.32
C ALA A 87 0.92 12.35 2.54
N MET A 88 -0.27 11.77 2.35
CA MET A 88 -1.31 12.00 3.34
C MET A 88 -0.76 11.46 4.67
N THR A 89 0.01 12.31 5.36
CA THR A 89 0.54 12.21 6.72
C THR A 89 1.07 10.83 7.15
N SER A 90 2.36 10.56 6.88
CA SER A 90 3.08 9.53 7.66
C SER A 90 4.57 9.84 7.75
N ASN A 91 5.01 10.02 9.00
CA ASN A 91 6.34 10.42 9.44
C ASN A 91 7.38 9.32 9.14
N GLU A 92 8.63 9.72 8.84
CA GLU A 92 9.70 8.87 8.30
C GLU A 92 10.14 7.70 9.20
N ASN A 93 9.74 7.69 10.48
CA ASN A 93 10.04 6.60 11.43
C ASN A 93 9.30 5.27 11.18
N SER A 94 8.42 5.22 10.19
CA SER A 94 7.55 4.07 9.90
C SER A 94 8.22 2.94 9.09
N LEU A 95 9.45 3.11 8.62
CA LEU A 95 10.18 2.09 7.84
C LEU A 95 10.55 0.82 8.63
N LYS A 96 10.58 0.87 9.97
CA LYS A 96 10.86 -0.30 10.83
C LYS A 96 9.62 -1.18 11.14
N SER A 97 8.43 -0.81 10.67
CA SER A 97 7.16 -1.34 11.18
C SER A 97 6.62 -2.58 10.44
N PHE A 98 6.79 -2.69 9.11
CA PHE A 98 6.09 -3.70 8.30
C PHE A 98 6.37 -5.16 8.70
N ARG A 99 7.64 -5.49 8.96
CA ARG A 99 8.07 -6.85 9.35
C ARG A 99 7.64 -7.23 10.76
N ASN A 100 7.54 -6.24 11.65
CA ASN A 100 7.08 -6.42 13.04
C ASN A 100 5.56 -6.54 13.10
N VAL A 101 4.85 -5.80 12.24
CA VAL A 101 3.40 -5.91 12.04
C VAL A 101 3.02 -7.31 11.55
N LEU A 102 3.76 -7.87 10.58
CA LEU A 102 3.56 -9.25 10.13
C LEU A 102 3.66 -10.27 11.27
N LYS A 103 4.75 -10.23 12.05
CA LYS A 103 4.94 -11.16 13.18
C LYS A 103 3.82 -11.03 14.22
N SER A 104 3.34 -9.82 14.49
CA SER A 104 2.26 -9.58 15.47
C SER A 104 0.88 -10.05 15.01
N ILE A 105 0.63 -10.20 13.70
CA ILE A 105 -0.67 -10.64 13.18
C ILE A 105 -0.75 -12.17 13.10
N PHE A 106 0.39 -12.83 12.83
CA PHE A 106 0.43 -14.26 12.45
C PHE A 106 1.07 -15.20 13.47
N ASN A 107 1.70 -14.67 14.52
CA ASN A 107 2.28 -15.48 15.61
C ASN A 107 1.54 -15.25 16.95
N SER A 108 0.24 -14.97 16.92
CA SER A 108 -0.62 -14.93 18.12
C SER A 108 -1.73 -15.96 18.00
#